data_AF-A0A3B5JY83-F1
#
_entry.id   AF-A0A3B5JY83-F1
#
_cell.length_a   1.000
_cell.length_b   1.000
_cell.length_c   1.000
_cell.angle_alpha   90.00
_cell.angle_beta   90.00
_cell.angle_gamma   90.00
#
_symmetry.space_group_name_H-M   'P 1'
#
loop_
_entity.id
_entity.type
_entity.pdbx_description
1 polymer ?
#
loop_
_entity_poly.entity_id
_entity_poly.type
_entity_poly.pdbx_seq_one_letter_code
_entity_poly.pdbx_strand_id
1 'polypeptide(L)'
;MAQGHKFQDLEETGEALVAFINSSQPEKLKQVKKEHQALSERHIETKKIVTQILKDFALSEENACQKFLDLEKHKMQKALDCDKVEKQLEQYTAKNQMTKSELQFLQGELENLRNAEHEIQTLQSEVDEDTTEVIPSAVYVAQLFYLITKIKWEYDTQPNILKGVHYGEDLATPINIDSSLQDESEISDELWDFISTKW
;
A
#
# COMPACT_ATOMS: atom_id res chain seq x y z
N MET A 1 43.49 -6.94 -72.34
CA MET A 1 44.49 -6.19 -73.13
C MET A 1 44.75 -4.82 -72.49
N ALA A 2 45.35 -4.78 -71.28
CA ALA A 2 45.51 -3.53 -70.52
C ALA A 2 46.85 -3.46 -69.76
N GLN A 3 47.88 -4.12 -70.31
CA GLN A 3 49.24 -4.12 -69.74
C GLN A 3 50.24 -3.32 -70.58
N GLY A 4 49.89 -2.89 -71.80
CA GLY A 4 50.78 -2.10 -72.68
C GLY A 4 50.93 -0.63 -72.29
N HIS A 5 49.86 0.02 -71.81
CA HIS A 5 49.88 1.47 -71.54
C HIS A 5 50.75 1.88 -70.34
N LYS A 6 50.97 1.00 -69.34
CA LYS A 6 51.79 1.36 -68.15
C LYS A 6 53.27 1.52 -68.47
N PHE A 7 53.74 0.91 -69.55
CA PHE A 7 55.14 1.01 -69.98
C PHE A 7 55.33 2.01 -71.11
N GLN A 8 54.27 2.33 -71.86
CA GLN A 8 54.30 3.34 -72.93
C GLN A 8 54.64 4.74 -72.39
N ASP A 9 54.01 5.16 -71.28
CA ASP A 9 54.33 6.46 -70.65
C ASP A 9 55.77 6.48 -70.14
N LEU A 10 56.26 5.35 -69.61
CA LEU A 10 57.63 5.23 -69.11
C LEU A 10 58.65 5.21 -70.26
N GLU A 11 58.30 4.59 -71.38
CA GLU A 11 59.08 4.53 -72.61
C GLU A 11 59.14 5.89 -73.30
N GLU A 12 58.02 6.60 -73.44
CA GLU A 12 57.97 7.99 -73.93
C GLU A 12 58.76 8.94 -73.02
N THR A 13 58.63 8.78 -71.70
CA THR A 13 59.42 9.57 -70.75
C THR A 13 60.92 9.24 -70.87
N GLY A 14 61.25 7.98 -71.13
CA GLY A 14 62.61 7.50 -71.37
C GLY A 14 63.21 8.06 -72.66
N GLU A 15 62.46 8.03 -73.78
CA GLU A 15 62.86 8.60 -75.07
C GLU A 15 63.04 10.12 -74.98
N ALA A 16 62.11 10.82 -74.31
CA ALA A 16 62.22 12.25 -74.06
C ALA A 16 63.47 12.59 -73.21
N LEU A 17 63.81 11.74 -72.23
CA LEU A 17 65.03 11.88 -71.43
C LEU A 17 66.29 11.71 -72.28
N VAL A 18 66.33 10.70 -73.14
CA VAL A 18 67.48 10.42 -74.03
C VAL A 18 67.66 11.55 -75.05
N ALA A 19 66.58 12.03 -75.67
CA ALA A 19 66.61 13.17 -76.58
C ALA A 19 67.11 14.45 -75.87
N PHE A 20 66.69 14.66 -74.62
CA PHE A 20 67.12 15.78 -73.80
C PHE A 20 68.61 15.70 -73.42
N ILE A 21 69.12 14.52 -73.06
CA ILE A 21 70.55 14.28 -72.79
C ILE A 21 71.41 14.58 -74.02
N ASN A 22 70.96 14.16 -75.20
CA ASN A 22 71.66 14.38 -76.46
C ASN A 22 71.62 15.86 -76.92
N SER A 23 70.64 16.65 -76.47
CA SER A 23 70.49 18.07 -76.82
C SER A 23 71.55 19.02 -76.22
N SER A 24 72.48 18.50 -75.41
CA SER A 24 73.61 19.26 -74.83
C SER A 24 73.19 20.53 -74.06
N GLN A 25 72.11 20.46 -73.28
CA GLN A 25 71.71 21.50 -72.31
C GLN A 25 72.05 21.07 -70.87
N PRO A 26 73.36 20.98 -70.51
CA PRO A 26 73.81 20.43 -69.24
C PRO A 26 73.27 21.20 -68.03
N GLU A 27 72.99 22.50 -68.18
CA GLU A 27 72.43 23.33 -67.12
C GLU A 27 70.97 23.00 -66.81
N LYS A 28 70.14 22.65 -67.80
CA LYS A 28 68.78 22.19 -67.53
C LYS A 28 68.76 20.79 -66.91
N LEU A 29 69.65 19.89 -67.33
CA LEU A 29 69.85 18.59 -66.67
C LEU A 29 70.25 18.72 -65.19
N LYS A 30 71.16 19.65 -64.87
CA LYS A 30 71.51 19.98 -63.48
C LYS A 30 70.31 20.51 -62.71
N GLN A 31 69.49 21.36 -63.32
CA GLN A 31 68.28 21.91 -62.69
C GLN A 31 67.25 20.81 -62.38
N VAL A 32 66.93 19.96 -63.36
CA VAL A 32 66.02 18.82 -63.18
C VAL A 32 66.54 17.86 -62.10
N LYS A 33 67.85 17.60 -62.05
CA LYS A 33 68.45 16.78 -60.99
C LYS A 33 68.26 17.40 -59.60
N LYS A 34 68.46 18.72 -59.46
CA LYS A 34 68.25 19.44 -58.19
C LYS A 34 66.78 19.40 -57.77
N GLU A 35 65.86 19.62 -58.70
CA GLU A 35 64.41 19.57 -58.44
C GLU A 35 63.96 18.16 -58.04
N HIS A 36 64.45 17.11 -58.73
CA HIS A 36 64.19 15.73 -58.37
C HIS A 36 64.75 15.39 -56.98
N GLN A 37 65.93 15.89 -56.63
CA GLN A 37 66.53 15.67 -55.32
C GLN A 37 65.71 16.35 -54.21
N ALA A 38 65.30 17.60 -54.41
CA ALA A 38 64.41 18.32 -53.49
C ALA A 38 63.03 17.63 -53.36
N LEU A 39 62.48 17.11 -54.45
CA LEU A 39 61.24 16.33 -54.44
C LEU A 39 61.38 15.04 -53.64
N SER A 40 62.50 14.32 -53.81
CA SER A 40 62.80 13.10 -53.06
C SER A 40 62.93 13.36 -51.57
N GLU A 41 63.66 14.41 -51.18
CA GLU A 41 63.79 14.84 -49.78
C GLU A 41 62.41 15.19 -49.17
N ARG A 42 61.59 15.94 -49.91
CA ARG A 42 60.22 16.27 -49.48
C ARG A 42 59.35 15.04 -49.36
N HIS A 43 59.51 14.05 -50.23
CA HIS A 43 58.76 12.79 -50.16
C HIS A 43 59.16 11.95 -48.94
N ILE A 44 60.45 11.87 -48.62
CA ILE A 44 60.95 11.20 -47.41
C ILE A 44 60.37 11.85 -46.16
N GLU A 45 60.38 13.19 -46.09
CA GLU A 45 59.80 13.91 -44.95
C GLU A 45 58.29 13.72 -44.84
N THR A 46 57.57 13.82 -45.97
CA THR A 46 56.12 13.57 -46.00
C THR A 46 55.80 12.15 -45.52
N LYS A 47 56.55 11.15 -45.99
CA LYS A 47 56.38 9.75 -45.57
C LYS A 47 56.61 9.58 -44.07
N LYS A 48 57.61 10.24 -43.51
CA LYS A 48 57.90 10.24 -42.07
C LYS A 48 56.73 10.85 -41.28
N ILE A 49 56.25 12.02 -41.69
CA ILE A 49 55.10 12.70 -41.06
C ILE A 49 53.85 11.82 -41.12
N VAL A 50 53.50 11.29 -42.29
CA VAL A 50 52.32 10.42 -42.47
C VAL A 50 52.44 9.15 -41.62
N THR A 51 53.63 8.55 -41.55
CA THR A 51 53.85 7.36 -40.72
C THR A 51 53.65 7.67 -39.24
N GLN A 52 54.10 8.84 -38.78
CA GLN A 52 53.89 9.25 -37.38
C GLN A 52 52.41 9.49 -37.10
N ILE A 53 51.70 10.21 -37.98
CA ILE A 53 50.26 10.45 -37.85
C ILE A 53 49.49 9.13 -37.78
N LEU A 54 49.82 8.15 -38.64
CA LEU A 54 49.15 6.84 -38.63
C LEU A 54 49.40 6.08 -37.33
N LYS A 55 50.60 6.15 -36.76
CA LYS A 55 50.91 5.54 -35.46
C LYS A 55 50.14 6.19 -34.33
N ASP A 56 50.12 7.52 -34.29
CA ASP A 56 49.40 8.28 -33.27
C ASP A 56 47.89 8.04 -33.37
N PHE A 57 47.36 7.95 -34.59
CA PHE A 57 45.95 7.61 -34.84
C PHE A 57 45.61 6.21 -34.36
N ALA A 58 46.41 5.19 -34.71
CA ALA A 58 46.18 3.82 -34.26
C ALA A 58 46.21 3.70 -32.73
N LEU A 59 47.16 4.37 -32.06
CA LEU A 59 47.23 4.38 -30.61
C LEU A 59 46.06 5.14 -29.98
N SER A 60 45.61 6.23 -30.59
CA SER A 60 44.43 6.95 -30.12
C SER A 60 43.15 6.11 -30.28
N GLU A 61 43.02 5.39 -31.38
CA GLU A 61 41.90 4.47 -31.67
C GLU A 61 41.88 3.32 -30.66
N GLU A 62 43.01 2.66 -30.41
CA GLU A 62 43.11 1.57 -29.43
C GLU A 62 42.70 2.03 -28.02
N ASN A 63 43.18 3.21 -27.61
CA ASN A 63 42.80 3.80 -26.32
C ASN A 63 41.30 4.13 -26.24
N ALA A 64 40.70 4.62 -27.33
CA ALA A 64 39.27 4.91 -27.37
C ALA A 64 38.44 3.61 -27.32
N CYS A 65 38.84 2.58 -28.07
CA CYS A 65 38.22 1.26 -28.07
C CYS A 65 38.26 0.62 -26.67
N GLN A 66 39.41 0.68 -25.98
CA GLN A 66 39.52 0.12 -24.63
C GLN A 66 38.60 0.84 -23.64
N LYS A 67 38.58 2.18 -23.65
CA LYS A 67 37.66 2.97 -22.82
C LYS A 67 36.19 2.64 -23.12
N PHE A 68 35.85 2.44 -24.38
CA PHE A 68 34.50 2.09 -24.79
C PHE A 68 34.10 0.71 -24.25
N LEU A 69 34.97 -0.30 -24.35
CA LEU A 69 34.73 -1.62 -23.79
C LEU A 69 34.55 -1.59 -22.27
N ASP A 70 35.34 -0.79 -21.57
CA ASP A 70 35.22 -0.64 -20.11
C ASP A 70 33.92 0.05 -19.71
N LEU A 71 33.50 1.09 -20.46
CA LEU A 71 32.21 1.75 -20.30
C LEU A 71 31.04 0.80 -20.55
N GLU A 72 31.13 -0.03 -21.59
CA GLU A 72 30.10 -1.01 -21.94
C GLU A 72 29.94 -2.06 -20.83
N LYS A 73 31.03 -2.60 -20.30
CA LYS A 73 31.00 -3.53 -19.15
C LYS A 73 30.36 -2.89 -17.92
N HIS A 74 30.76 -1.65 -17.60
CA HIS A 74 30.20 -0.94 -16.47
C HIS A 74 28.71 -0.62 -16.65
N LYS A 75 28.28 -0.27 -17.88
CA LYS A 75 26.87 -0.09 -18.22
C LYS A 75 26.07 -1.38 -18.03
N MET A 76 26.59 -2.52 -18.51
CA MET A 76 25.93 -3.82 -18.33
C MET A 76 25.80 -4.19 -16.86
N GLN A 77 26.86 -3.98 -16.06
CA GLN A 77 26.81 -4.24 -14.62
C GLN A 77 25.75 -3.38 -13.93
N LYS A 78 25.71 -2.08 -14.23
CA LYS A 78 24.70 -1.18 -13.67
C LYS A 78 23.27 -1.55 -14.07
N ALA A 79 23.06 -2.03 -15.30
CA ALA A 79 21.75 -2.50 -15.74
C ALA A 79 21.28 -3.70 -14.90
N LEU A 80 22.16 -4.67 -14.65
CA LEU A 80 21.85 -5.82 -13.78
C LEU A 80 21.54 -5.40 -12.34
N ASP A 81 22.29 -4.44 -11.80
CA ASP A 81 22.05 -3.92 -10.46
C ASP A 81 20.71 -3.16 -10.38
N CYS A 82 20.37 -2.38 -11.41
CA CYS A 82 19.07 -1.72 -11.53
C CYS A 82 17.92 -2.74 -11.56
N ASP A 83 18.00 -3.77 -12.41
CA ASP A 83 16.98 -4.83 -12.49
C ASP A 83 16.79 -5.54 -11.14
N LYS A 84 17.88 -5.76 -10.40
CA LYS A 84 17.82 -6.38 -9.07
C LYS A 84 17.08 -5.49 -8.07
N VAL A 85 17.41 -4.20 -8.03
CA VAL A 85 16.77 -3.24 -7.13
C VAL A 85 15.29 -3.05 -7.49
N GLU A 86 14.96 -3.02 -8.78
CA GLU A 86 13.58 -2.91 -9.25
C GLU A 86 12.74 -4.11 -8.80
N LYS A 87 13.24 -5.34 -8.96
CA LYS A 87 12.57 -6.54 -8.44
C LYS A 87 12.38 -6.51 -6.92
N GLN A 88 13.37 -6.02 -6.17
CA GLN A 88 13.23 -5.87 -4.72
C GLN A 88 12.15 -4.83 -4.38
N LEU A 89 12.10 -3.71 -5.10
CA LEU A 89 11.10 -2.67 -4.91
C LEU A 89 9.68 -3.18 -5.19
N GLU A 90 9.50 -3.97 -6.25
CA GLU A 90 8.22 -4.62 -6.55
C GLU A 90 7.78 -5.55 -5.40
N GLN A 91 8.69 -6.38 -4.90
CA GLN A 91 8.41 -7.29 -3.77
C GLN A 91 8.01 -6.52 -2.49
N TYR A 92 8.76 -5.47 -2.14
CA TYR A 92 8.42 -4.64 -0.96
C TYR A 92 7.11 -3.89 -1.15
N THR A 93 6.83 -3.40 -2.36
CA THR A 93 5.56 -2.74 -2.69
C THR A 93 4.38 -3.70 -2.49
N ALA A 94 4.48 -4.92 -3.03
CA ALA A 94 3.44 -5.95 -2.88
C ALA A 94 3.21 -6.32 -1.40
N LYS A 95 4.30 -6.53 -0.64
CA LYS A 95 4.23 -6.82 0.79
C LYS A 95 3.57 -5.68 1.57
N ASN A 96 3.93 -4.44 1.26
CA ASN A 96 3.37 -3.25 1.90
C ASN A 96 1.87 -3.11 1.62
N GLN A 97 1.44 -3.37 0.38
CA GLN A 97 0.01 -3.38 0.03
C GLN A 97 -0.75 -4.44 0.82
N MET A 98 -0.20 -5.66 0.93
CA MET A 98 -0.81 -6.75 1.70
C MET A 98 -0.96 -6.39 3.18
N THR A 99 0.11 -5.92 3.82
CA THR A 99 0.06 -5.50 5.23
C THR A 99 -0.89 -4.32 5.45
N LYS A 100 -0.98 -3.38 4.50
CA LYS A 100 -1.95 -2.28 4.60
C LYS A 100 -3.40 -2.78 4.56
N SER A 101 -3.71 -3.76 3.71
CA SER A 101 -5.02 -4.39 3.68
C SER A 101 -5.32 -5.17 4.96
N GLU A 102 -4.36 -5.92 5.49
CA GLU A 102 -4.49 -6.62 6.78
C GLU A 102 -4.76 -5.63 7.93
N LEU A 103 -4.05 -4.51 7.97
CA LEU A 103 -4.27 -3.46 8.98
C LEU A 103 -5.68 -2.87 8.88
N GLN A 104 -6.15 -2.56 7.67
CA GLN A 104 -7.52 -2.04 7.48
C GLN A 104 -8.57 -3.05 7.91
N PHE A 105 -8.36 -4.33 7.61
CA PHE A 105 -9.25 -5.41 8.06
C PHE A 105 -9.30 -5.49 9.60
N LEU A 106 -8.13 -5.54 10.26
CA LEU A 106 -8.04 -5.62 11.72
C LEU A 106 -8.64 -4.38 12.41
N GLN A 107 -8.49 -3.20 11.83
CA GLN A 107 -9.14 -1.98 12.33
C GLN A 107 -10.66 -2.09 12.28
N GLY A 108 -11.22 -2.65 11.21
CA GLY A 108 -12.66 -2.91 11.11
C GLY A 108 -13.15 -3.91 12.17
N GLU A 109 -12.42 -5.02 12.35
CA GLU A 109 -12.73 -6.01 13.38
C GLU A 109 -12.68 -5.43 14.79
N LEU A 110 -11.69 -4.57 15.07
CA LEU A 110 -11.57 -3.90 16.37
C LEU A 110 -12.76 -2.97 16.63
N GLU A 111 -13.20 -2.20 15.64
CA GLU A 111 -14.36 -1.33 15.78
C GLU A 111 -15.66 -2.14 15.98
N ASN A 112 -15.82 -3.26 15.26
CA ASN A 112 -16.93 -4.18 15.45
C ASN A 112 -16.97 -4.75 16.88
N LEU A 113 -15.81 -5.18 17.39
CA LEU A 113 -15.69 -5.69 18.76
C LEU A 113 -16.02 -4.61 19.80
N ARG A 114 -15.57 -3.37 19.57
CA ARG A 114 -15.86 -2.24 20.45
C ARG A 114 -17.36 -1.92 20.49
N ASN A 115 -18.04 -1.99 19.34
CA ASN A 115 -19.49 -1.80 19.28
C ASN A 115 -20.22 -2.92 20.03
N ALA A 116 -19.83 -4.18 19.83
CA ALA A 116 -20.40 -5.31 20.57
C ALA A 116 -20.15 -5.21 22.09
N GLU A 117 -18.97 -4.77 22.51
CA GLU A 117 -18.67 -4.51 23.92
C GLU A 117 -19.60 -3.44 24.50
N HIS A 118 -19.82 -2.35 23.76
CA HIS A 118 -20.73 -1.29 24.19
C HIS A 118 -22.17 -1.78 24.31
N GLU A 119 -22.67 -2.55 23.32
CA GLU A 119 -24.00 -3.17 23.37
C GLU A 119 -24.16 -4.09 24.60
N ILE A 120 -23.15 -4.92 24.89
CA ILE A 120 -23.16 -5.79 26.07
C ILE A 120 -23.19 -4.96 27.37
N GLN A 121 -22.41 -3.88 27.46
CA GLN A 121 -22.40 -3.01 28.64
C GLN A 121 -23.77 -2.35 28.86
N THR A 122 -24.43 -1.90 27.80
CA THR A 122 -25.79 -1.35 27.89
C THR A 122 -26.77 -2.40 28.39
N LEU A 123 -26.78 -3.59 27.80
CA LEU A 123 -27.65 -4.69 28.23
C LEU A 123 -27.39 -5.12 29.68
N GLN A 124 -26.13 -5.12 30.13
CA GLN A 124 -25.79 -5.40 31.53
C GLN A 124 -26.38 -4.35 32.47
N SER A 125 -26.27 -3.07 32.12
CA SER A 125 -26.87 -1.98 32.92
C SER A 125 -28.39 -2.10 33.01
N GLU A 126 -29.06 -2.43 31.90
CA GLU A 126 -30.52 -2.63 31.88
C GLU A 126 -30.94 -3.80 32.78
N VAL A 127 -30.24 -4.93 32.70
CA VAL A 127 -30.51 -6.10 33.54
C VAL A 127 -30.25 -5.80 35.02
N ASP A 128 -29.20 -5.05 35.33
CA ASP A 128 -28.88 -4.65 36.70
C ASP A 128 -29.96 -3.72 37.26
N GLU A 129 -30.45 -2.73 36.50
CA GLU A 129 -31.56 -1.85 36.90
C GLU A 129 -32.83 -2.65 37.21
N ASP A 130 -33.23 -3.54 36.30
CA ASP A 130 -34.43 -4.37 36.47
C ASP A 130 -34.29 -5.31 37.68
N THR A 131 -33.15 -5.98 37.81
CA THR A 131 -32.98 -7.07 38.79
C THR A 131 -32.65 -6.55 40.19
N THR A 132 -31.90 -5.45 40.30
CA THR A 132 -31.40 -4.96 41.59
C THR A 132 -32.19 -3.78 42.15
N GLU A 133 -32.90 -3.02 41.31
CA GLU A 133 -33.70 -1.88 41.77
C GLU A 133 -35.20 -2.16 41.67
N VAL A 134 -35.69 -2.55 40.48
CA VAL A 134 -37.14 -2.64 40.23
C VAL A 134 -37.77 -3.87 40.89
N ILE A 135 -37.22 -5.07 40.67
CA ILE A 135 -37.80 -6.31 41.22
C ILE A 135 -37.83 -6.28 42.76
N PRO A 136 -36.75 -5.94 43.50
CA PRO A 136 -36.80 -5.88 44.95
C PRO A 136 -37.76 -4.81 45.48
N SER A 137 -37.85 -3.65 44.80
CA SER A 137 -38.81 -2.60 45.16
C SER A 137 -40.26 -3.06 45.00
N ALA A 138 -40.61 -3.68 43.87
CA ALA A 138 -41.95 -4.20 43.63
C ALA A 138 -42.32 -5.31 44.64
N VAL A 139 -41.37 -6.20 44.95
CA VAL A 139 -41.55 -7.23 45.99
C VAL A 139 -41.75 -6.58 47.36
N TYR A 140 -40.96 -5.56 47.71
CA TYR A 140 -41.12 -4.83 48.97
C TYR A 140 -42.48 -4.14 49.06
N VAL A 141 -42.93 -3.46 48.01
CA VAL A 141 -44.24 -2.78 47.97
C VAL A 141 -45.38 -3.80 48.12
N ALA A 142 -45.33 -4.92 47.39
CA ALA A 142 -46.32 -5.99 47.51
C ALA A 142 -46.34 -6.60 48.93
N GLN A 143 -45.15 -6.81 49.51
CA GLN A 143 -45.03 -7.27 50.90
C GLN A 143 -45.58 -6.24 51.90
N LEU A 144 -45.33 -4.94 51.67
CA LEU A 144 -45.82 -3.86 52.53
C LEU A 144 -47.34 -3.79 52.50
N PHE A 145 -47.96 -3.84 51.31
CA PHE A 145 -49.41 -3.93 51.18
C PHE A 145 -49.97 -5.15 51.91
N TYR A 146 -49.33 -6.31 51.79
CA TYR A 146 -49.73 -7.49 52.57
C TYR A 146 -49.51 -7.29 54.07
N LEU A 147 -48.44 -6.64 54.51
CA LEU A 147 -48.17 -6.41 55.93
C LEU A 147 -49.21 -5.48 56.58
N ILE A 148 -49.64 -4.45 55.85
CA ILE A 148 -50.64 -3.48 56.29
C ILE A 148 -52.04 -4.09 56.24
N THR A 149 -52.42 -4.66 55.10
CA THR A 149 -53.79 -5.11 54.87
C THR A 149 -54.05 -6.52 55.37
N LYS A 150 -53.02 -7.37 55.45
CA LYS A 150 -53.12 -8.83 55.69
C LYS A 150 -54.03 -9.56 54.69
N ILE A 151 -54.31 -8.98 53.52
CA ILE A 151 -55.14 -9.59 52.48
C ILE A 151 -54.27 -10.32 51.46
N LYS A 152 -54.61 -11.57 51.15
CA LYS A 152 -54.09 -12.28 49.98
C LYS A 152 -55.16 -12.40 48.90
N TRP A 153 -54.85 -11.90 47.72
CA TRP A 153 -55.74 -11.96 46.57
C TRP A 153 -55.61 -13.27 45.79
N GLU A 154 -56.72 -13.73 45.23
CA GLU A 154 -56.80 -14.86 44.31
C GLU A 154 -56.78 -14.33 42.87
N TYR A 155 -55.65 -14.56 42.19
CA TYR A 155 -55.41 -13.97 40.87
C TYR A 155 -56.07 -14.73 39.71
N ASP A 156 -56.57 -15.95 39.94
CA ASP A 156 -57.24 -16.79 38.94
C ASP A 156 -58.76 -16.59 38.99
N THR A 157 -59.21 -15.36 38.79
CA THR A 157 -60.62 -14.96 38.87
C THR A 157 -61.02 -14.01 37.72
N GLN A 158 -62.32 -13.74 37.57
CA GLN A 158 -62.80 -12.82 36.53
C GLN A 158 -62.34 -11.38 36.83
N PRO A 159 -62.01 -10.55 35.83
CA PRO A 159 -61.43 -9.21 36.04
C PRO A 159 -62.29 -8.27 36.89
N ASN A 160 -63.61 -8.49 36.93
CA ASN A 160 -64.56 -7.71 37.71
C ASN A 160 -64.84 -8.32 39.11
N ILE A 161 -64.15 -9.39 39.51
CA ILE A 161 -64.36 -10.03 40.81
C ILE A 161 -63.08 -9.92 41.64
N LEU A 162 -63.15 -9.16 42.73
CA LEU A 162 -62.10 -9.07 43.74
C LEU A 162 -62.31 -10.18 44.76
N LYS A 163 -61.53 -11.25 44.63
CA LYS A 163 -61.61 -12.41 45.51
C LYS A 163 -60.31 -12.61 46.27
N GLY A 164 -60.39 -12.81 47.58
CA GLY A 164 -59.22 -12.96 48.43
C GLY A 164 -59.55 -13.46 49.83
N VAL A 165 -58.55 -13.45 50.71
CA VAL A 165 -58.70 -13.82 52.12
C VAL A 165 -57.93 -12.83 52.98
N HIS A 166 -58.61 -12.26 53.98
CA HIS A 166 -58.01 -11.42 55.02
C HIS A 166 -57.52 -12.27 56.21
N TYR A 167 -56.28 -12.07 56.63
CA TYR A 167 -55.59 -12.79 57.72
C TYR A 167 -55.26 -11.87 58.89
N GLY A 168 -56.27 -11.24 59.48
CA GLY A 168 -56.14 -10.43 60.70
C GLY A 168 -55.85 -11.24 61.97
N GLU A 169 -55.97 -10.62 63.14
CA GLU A 169 -55.80 -11.29 64.45
C GLU A 169 -56.93 -12.30 64.76
N ASP A 170 -58.06 -12.16 64.09
CA ASP A 170 -59.24 -13.03 64.18
C ASP A 170 -59.23 -14.17 63.14
N LEU A 171 -60.33 -14.90 63.00
CA LEU A 171 -60.47 -15.97 62.01
C LEU A 171 -60.33 -15.41 60.57
N ALA A 172 -59.61 -16.13 59.72
CA ALA A 172 -59.41 -15.75 58.33
C ALA A 172 -60.77 -15.53 57.62
N THR A 173 -60.96 -14.34 57.04
CA THR A 173 -62.24 -13.90 56.47
C THR A 173 -62.15 -13.88 54.95
N PRO A 174 -63.02 -14.58 54.22
CA PRO A 174 -63.03 -14.55 52.76
C PRO A 174 -63.57 -13.22 52.24
N ILE A 175 -62.97 -12.71 51.18
CA ILE A 175 -63.38 -11.51 50.44
C ILE A 175 -63.86 -11.97 49.06
N ASN A 176 -65.02 -11.48 48.64
CA ASN A 176 -65.57 -11.72 47.30
C ASN A 176 -66.49 -10.56 46.92
N ILE A 177 -65.94 -9.57 46.20
CA ILE A 177 -66.62 -8.34 45.81
C ILE A 177 -66.71 -8.30 44.28
N ASP A 178 -67.88 -7.98 43.73
CA ASP A 178 -68.04 -7.73 42.29
C ASP A 178 -67.92 -6.23 42.04
N SER A 179 -66.81 -5.81 41.41
CA SER A 179 -66.50 -4.41 41.16
C SER A 179 -67.40 -3.77 40.11
N SER A 180 -68.26 -4.53 39.42
CA SER A 180 -69.27 -3.97 38.51
C SER A 180 -70.52 -3.43 39.23
N LEU A 181 -70.69 -3.75 40.53
CA LEU A 181 -71.89 -3.45 41.29
C LEU A 181 -71.75 -2.26 42.25
N GLN A 182 -70.54 -1.75 42.47
CA GLN A 182 -70.21 -0.70 43.44
C GLN A 182 -69.16 0.26 42.88
N ASP A 183 -69.11 1.49 43.40
CA ASP A 183 -68.10 2.48 43.03
C ASP A 183 -66.75 2.17 43.71
N GLU A 184 -65.65 2.55 43.06
CA GLU A 184 -64.27 2.25 43.53
C GLU A 184 -63.97 2.77 44.95
N SER A 185 -64.60 3.88 45.36
CA SER A 185 -64.46 4.43 46.72
C SER A 185 -65.15 3.56 47.76
N GLU A 186 -66.34 3.03 47.47
CA GLU A 186 -67.09 2.18 48.40
C GLU A 186 -66.36 0.85 48.61
N ILE A 187 -65.82 0.28 47.52
CA ILE A 187 -64.99 -0.92 47.58
C ILE A 187 -63.72 -0.68 48.41
N SER A 188 -63.09 0.49 48.25
CA SER A 188 -61.89 0.83 49.02
C SER A 188 -62.21 0.96 50.52
N ASP A 189 -63.28 1.66 50.87
CA ASP A 189 -63.72 1.82 52.26
C ASP A 189 -64.04 0.46 52.90
N GLU A 190 -64.75 -0.42 52.20
CA GLU A 190 -65.04 -1.79 52.65
C GLU A 190 -63.76 -2.60 52.91
N LEU A 191 -62.74 -2.45 52.05
CA LEU A 191 -61.46 -3.13 52.22
C LEU A 191 -60.65 -2.59 53.40
N TRP A 192 -60.72 -1.28 53.68
CA TRP A 192 -60.05 -0.67 54.83
C TRP A 192 -60.73 -1.01 56.15
N ASP A 193 -62.03 -1.26 56.17
CA ASP A 193 -62.77 -1.68 57.37
C ASP A 193 -62.30 -3.03 57.94
N PHE A 194 -61.68 -3.90 57.12
CA PHE A 194 -61.07 -5.14 57.61
C PHE A 194 -59.82 -4.91 58.48
N ILE A 195 -59.20 -3.74 58.37
CA ILE A 195 -57.91 -3.45 59.00
C ILE A 195 -58.14 -2.82 60.37
N SER A 196 -57.60 -3.47 61.40
CA SER A 196 -57.73 -2.97 62.78
C SER A 196 -57.00 -1.63 62.94
N THR A 197 -57.70 -0.62 63.43
CA THR A 197 -57.13 0.70 63.77
C THR A 197 -56.68 0.81 65.23
N LYS A 198 -56.61 -0.31 65.95
CA LYS A 198 -56.15 -0.36 67.35
C LYS A 198 -54.62 -0.40 67.37
N TRP A 199 -54.02 0.49 68.16
CA TRP A 199 -52.56 0.64 68.34
C TRP A 199 -52.10 0.17 69.72
#